data_AF-A0AA42IX43-F1
#
_entry.id   AF-A0AA42IX43-F1
#
_cell.length_a   1.000
_cell.length_b   1.000
_cell.length_c   1.000
_cell.angle_alpha   90.00
_cell.angle_beta   90.00
_cell.angle_gamma   90.00
#
_symmetry.space_group_name_H-M   'P 1'
#
loop_
_entity.id
_entity.type
_entity.pdbx_description
1 polymer ?
#
loop_
_entity_poly.entity_id
_entity_poly.type
_entity_poly.pdbx_seq_one_letter_code
_entity_poly.pdbx_strand_id
1 'polypeptide(L)'
;GDVFPVSPVVQYGDARLLPESFRGVTVVNSSVEGLSLQGGRLHSMSQPNTSSMRDGFATFYAGEVDSPWIAYFGGDYTLNDNVGFSLYTSRLKDAWNQYYAGTTLSYPLADDVALIGGLNYYKAVDEGRQLLGSFDNNIWSGQVGIQFGAHTVLVGLQRNNGNDDFDYLRQSDSIYLDNSIQYSDFNSPKEKSWQVRYDLDMEPFGVPGLSFMTRYAQGWDADYSNANEVYMRRDDNGDPLTNQKRWERDIEAKYVVQSGSLKDMSFRIRQATTRATDFESDLDEFRLIVEYPLEVL
;
A
#
# COMPACT_ATOMS: atom_id res chain seq x y z
N GLY A 1 -1.26 -10.64 22.29
CA GLY A 1 -2.25 -9.63 22.68
C GLY A 1 -2.66 -8.90 21.42
N ASP A 2 -2.87 -7.59 21.53
CA ASP A 2 -3.09 -6.75 20.36
C ASP A 2 -1.72 -6.27 19.86
N VAL A 3 -1.50 -6.34 18.56
CA VAL A 3 -0.19 -6.15 17.91
C VAL A 3 -0.33 -5.36 16.62
N PHE A 4 0.73 -4.67 16.23
CA PHE A 4 0.82 -3.81 15.06
C PHE A 4 1.94 -4.32 14.15
N PRO A 5 1.74 -5.43 13.42
CA PRO A 5 2.74 -5.97 12.50
C PRO A 5 3.01 -4.96 11.37
N VAL A 6 4.25 -4.93 10.87
CA VAL A 6 4.65 -4.09 9.73
C VAL A 6 5.40 -4.98 8.74
N SER A 7 4.71 -5.50 7.74
CA SER A 7 5.31 -6.19 6.60
C SER A 7 4.47 -6.03 5.34
N PRO A 8 5.09 -6.20 4.16
CA PRO A 8 4.39 -6.17 2.88
C PRO A 8 3.16 -7.11 2.81
N VAL A 9 3.17 -8.24 3.52
CA VAL A 9 2.09 -9.25 3.47
C VAL A 9 1.10 -9.19 4.64
N VAL A 10 1.43 -8.47 5.72
CA VAL A 10 0.59 -8.23 6.90
C VAL A 10 1.06 -6.94 7.56
N GLN A 11 0.24 -5.89 7.49
CA GLN A 11 0.55 -4.59 8.09
C GLN A 11 -0.68 -3.95 8.68
N TYR A 12 -0.57 -3.32 9.85
CA TYR A 12 -1.67 -2.52 10.38
C TYR A 12 -1.92 -1.27 9.52
N GLY A 13 -3.18 -0.93 9.25
CA GLY A 13 -3.51 0.31 8.57
C GLY A 13 -3.48 1.52 9.49
N ASP A 14 -2.92 2.65 9.03
CA ASP A 14 -2.91 3.91 9.78
C ASP A 14 -3.35 5.12 8.93
N ALA A 15 -3.92 4.88 7.75
CA ALA A 15 -4.38 5.94 6.85
C ALA A 15 -5.75 6.56 7.23
N ARG A 16 -6.25 6.28 8.43
CA ARG A 16 -7.57 6.68 8.96
C ARG A 16 -7.42 7.33 10.34
N LEU A 17 -8.54 7.62 11.02
CA LEU A 17 -8.51 8.35 12.30
C LEU A 17 -7.90 7.53 13.43
N LEU A 18 -8.15 6.22 13.44
CA LEU A 18 -7.59 5.29 14.41
C LEU A 18 -6.88 4.16 13.65
N PRO A 19 -5.73 3.68 14.15
CA PRO A 19 -5.03 2.58 13.52
C PRO A 19 -5.82 1.29 13.65
N GLU A 20 -5.67 0.42 12.66
CA GLU A 20 -6.01 -0.99 12.82
C GLU A 20 -5.03 -1.68 13.78
N SER A 21 -5.46 -2.80 14.31
CA SER A 21 -4.63 -3.69 15.13
C SER A 21 -4.99 -5.14 14.83
N PHE A 22 -4.08 -6.04 15.16
CA PHE A 22 -4.30 -7.48 15.03
C PHE A 22 -4.26 -8.15 16.39
N ARG A 23 -5.02 -9.23 16.57
CA ARG A 23 -4.92 -10.07 17.77
C ARG A 23 -4.04 -11.28 17.50
N GLY A 24 -2.95 -11.43 18.24
CA GLY A 24 -2.08 -12.60 18.14
C GLY A 24 -0.72 -12.44 18.78
N VAL A 25 0.28 -13.06 18.14
CA VAL A 25 1.69 -13.03 18.53
C VAL A 25 2.52 -12.71 17.31
N THR A 26 3.45 -11.78 17.47
CA THR A 26 4.49 -11.43 16.50
C THR A 26 5.85 -11.56 17.19
N VAL A 27 6.86 -11.88 16.40
CA VAL A 27 8.26 -11.98 16.83
C VAL A 27 9.11 -11.27 15.79
N VAL A 28 10.07 -10.47 16.27
CA VAL A 28 11.06 -9.77 15.46
C VAL A 28 12.45 -10.13 15.98
N ASN A 29 13.37 -10.39 15.07
CA ASN A 29 14.77 -10.64 15.35
C ASN A 29 15.63 -9.74 14.45
N SER A 30 16.39 -8.86 15.08
CA SER A 30 17.37 -7.97 14.45
C SER A 30 18.79 -8.22 14.98
N SER A 31 19.07 -9.45 15.42
CA SER A 31 20.36 -9.81 16.04
C SER A 31 21.51 -9.94 15.04
N VAL A 32 21.20 -10.00 13.74
CA VAL A 32 22.18 -10.07 12.65
C VAL A 32 22.21 -8.71 11.96
N GLU A 33 23.41 -8.14 11.82
CA GLU A 33 23.59 -6.84 11.16
C GLU A 33 23.03 -6.86 9.73
N GLY A 34 22.30 -5.81 9.38
CA GLY A 34 21.64 -5.66 8.08
C GLY A 34 20.43 -6.56 7.86
N LEU A 35 20.10 -7.50 8.77
CA LEU A 35 18.97 -8.43 8.60
C LEU A 35 17.94 -8.28 9.73
N SER A 36 16.71 -7.94 9.35
CA SER A 36 15.54 -8.02 10.22
C SER A 36 14.66 -9.18 9.78
N LEU A 37 14.43 -10.15 10.67
CA LEU A 37 13.47 -11.24 10.45
C LEU A 37 12.24 -10.99 11.30
N GLN A 38 11.06 -11.23 10.74
CA GLN A 38 9.84 -11.21 11.51
C GLN A 38 8.85 -12.28 11.08
N GLY A 39 7.99 -12.65 12.01
CA GLY A 39 6.88 -13.54 11.73
C GLY A 39 5.84 -13.47 12.83
N GLY A 40 4.67 -14.03 12.54
CA GLY A 40 3.58 -14.01 13.49
C GLY A 40 2.44 -14.91 13.09
N ARG A 41 1.55 -15.13 14.06
CA ARG A 41 0.27 -15.82 13.89
C ARG A 41 -0.81 -15.02 14.58
N LEU A 42 -1.82 -14.65 13.81
CA LEU A 42 -2.88 -13.72 14.18
C LEU A 42 -4.23 -14.39 13.97
N HIS A 43 -5.23 -13.97 14.74
CA HIS A 43 -6.54 -14.62 14.82
C HIS A 43 -7.71 -13.68 14.54
N SER A 44 -7.49 -12.36 14.61
CA SER A 44 -8.46 -11.36 14.18
C SER A 44 -7.78 -10.05 13.85
N MET A 45 -8.50 -9.18 13.16
CA MET A 45 -8.12 -7.78 12.91
C MET A 45 -9.23 -6.84 13.40
N SER A 46 -8.88 -5.67 13.92
CA SER A 46 -9.85 -4.59 14.13
C SER A 46 -10.10 -3.86 12.81
N GLN A 47 -11.15 -3.05 12.75
CA GLN A 47 -11.41 -2.14 11.63
C GLN A 47 -11.36 -0.68 12.12
N PRO A 48 -10.92 0.30 11.31
CA PRO A 48 -10.69 1.67 11.78
C PRO A 48 -11.95 2.37 12.31
N ASN A 49 -13.12 1.87 11.96
CA ASN A 49 -14.44 2.42 12.32
C ASN A 49 -15.17 1.59 13.40
N THR A 50 -14.53 0.58 13.99
CA THR A 50 -15.14 -0.25 15.05
C THR A 50 -14.26 -0.28 16.30
N SER A 51 -14.89 -0.47 17.45
CA SER A 51 -14.20 -0.76 18.72
C SER A 51 -14.16 -2.26 19.04
N SER A 52 -14.76 -3.09 18.17
CA SER A 52 -14.75 -4.54 18.29
C SER A 52 -13.48 -5.12 17.70
N MET A 53 -12.99 -6.18 18.35
CA MET A 53 -11.86 -6.98 17.87
C MET A 53 -12.26 -8.46 17.73
N ARG A 54 -13.57 -8.69 17.60
CA ARG A 54 -14.22 -9.99 17.41
C ARG A 54 -14.51 -10.28 15.94
N ASP A 55 -14.18 -9.34 15.08
CA ASP A 55 -14.46 -9.39 13.65
C ASP A 55 -13.27 -10.16 13.06
N GLY A 56 -13.51 -11.33 12.46
CA GLY A 56 -12.47 -12.30 12.07
C GLY A 56 -11.40 -11.70 11.16
N PHE A 57 -11.45 -12.03 9.87
CA PHE A 57 -10.67 -11.30 8.87
C PHE A 57 -11.61 -10.71 7.84
N ALA A 58 -11.19 -9.62 7.23
CA ALA A 58 -11.82 -9.09 6.05
C ALA A 58 -10.73 -8.76 5.03
N THR A 59 -11.05 -8.86 3.75
CA THR A 59 -10.19 -8.45 2.65
C THR A 59 -10.80 -7.24 1.94
N PHE A 60 -9.97 -6.50 1.24
CA PHE A 60 -10.37 -5.22 0.66
C PHE A 60 -11.43 -5.41 -0.43
N TYR A 61 -11.28 -6.45 -1.26
CA TYR A 61 -12.16 -6.67 -2.42
C TYR A 61 -13.25 -7.73 -2.20
N ALA A 62 -13.06 -8.68 -1.28
CA ALA A 62 -14.05 -9.73 -1.01
C ALA A 62 -14.85 -9.57 0.30
N GLY A 63 -14.47 -8.62 1.17
CA GLY A 63 -15.18 -8.36 2.42
C GLY A 63 -14.85 -9.39 3.51
N GLU A 64 -15.81 -9.74 4.36
CA GLU A 64 -15.58 -10.66 5.49
C GLU A 64 -15.19 -12.07 5.01
N VAL A 65 -14.18 -12.65 5.68
CA VAL A 65 -13.66 -13.99 5.40
C VAL A 65 -13.62 -14.80 6.68
N ASP A 66 -14.30 -15.96 6.67
CA ASP A 66 -14.31 -16.94 7.78
C ASP A 66 -13.01 -17.76 7.83
N SER A 67 -11.88 -17.05 7.92
CA SER A 67 -10.56 -17.62 8.11
C SER A 67 -10.22 -17.66 9.60
N PRO A 68 -9.76 -18.79 10.16
CA PRO A 68 -9.46 -18.89 11.58
C PRO A 68 -8.14 -18.25 12.01
N TRP A 69 -7.25 -17.96 11.05
CA TRP A 69 -5.94 -17.35 11.32
C TRP A 69 -5.25 -16.89 10.04
N ILE A 70 -4.37 -15.90 10.20
CA ILE A 70 -3.29 -15.59 9.26
C ILE A 70 -1.94 -15.82 9.93
N ALA A 71 -0.98 -16.39 9.21
CA ALA A 71 0.41 -16.48 9.64
C ALA A 71 1.33 -15.90 8.58
N TYR A 72 2.43 -15.28 8.99
CA TYR A 72 3.40 -14.69 8.08
C TYR A 72 4.82 -14.89 8.59
N PHE A 73 5.77 -14.87 7.67
CA PHE A 73 7.20 -14.91 7.95
C PHE A 73 7.98 -14.27 6.81
N GLY A 74 9.06 -13.58 7.14
CA GLY A 74 9.96 -13.00 6.15
C GLY A 74 11.01 -12.12 6.79
N GLY A 75 11.65 -11.31 5.97
CA GLY A 75 12.62 -10.35 6.45
C GLY A 75 13.06 -9.34 5.41
N ASP A 76 13.74 -8.33 5.94
CA ASP A 76 14.35 -7.23 5.22
C ASP A 76 15.87 -7.32 5.39
N TYR A 77 16.59 -7.19 4.29
CA TYR A 77 18.04 -7.24 4.25
C TYR A 77 18.60 -5.99 3.57
N THR A 78 19.34 -5.19 4.34
CA THR A 78 20.13 -4.06 3.84
C THR A 78 21.49 -4.57 3.40
N LEU A 79 21.70 -4.63 2.07
CA LEU A 79 22.96 -5.12 1.51
C LEU A 79 24.10 -4.11 1.73
N ASN A 80 23.78 -2.83 1.66
CA ASN A 80 24.65 -1.68 1.92
C ASN A 80 23.78 -0.43 2.09
N ASP A 81 24.40 0.74 2.24
CA ASP A 81 23.72 2.04 2.43
C ASP A 81 22.72 2.40 1.31
N ASN A 82 22.82 1.75 0.15
CA ASN A 82 22.11 2.14 -1.07
C ASN A 82 21.06 1.12 -1.53
N VAL A 83 21.15 -0.14 -1.09
CA VAL A 83 20.33 -1.23 -1.64
C VAL A 83 19.75 -2.11 -0.53
N GLY A 84 18.42 -2.25 -0.55
CA GLY A 84 17.68 -3.15 0.33
C GLY A 84 16.88 -4.20 -0.44
N PHE A 85 16.60 -5.32 0.22
CA PHE A 85 15.79 -6.42 -0.28
C PHE A 85 14.78 -6.84 0.79
N SER A 86 13.59 -7.23 0.35
CA SER A 86 12.53 -7.73 1.22
C SER A 86 11.96 -9.02 0.65
N LEU A 87 11.80 -10.04 1.48
CA LEU A 87 11.19 -11.32 1.10
C LEU A 87 10.23 -11.78 2.18
N TYR A 88 8.97 -11.97 1.82
CA TYR A 88 7.91 -12.29 2.76
C TYR A 88 6.93 -13.33 2.19
N THR A 89 6.31 -14.09 3.08
CA THR A 89 5.17 -14.94 2.77
C THR A 89 4.12 -14.87 3.87
N SER A 90 2.85 -14.98 3.49
CA SER A 90 1.75 -15.15 4.43
C SER A 90 0.78 -16.25 3.95
N ARG A 91 0.01 -16.77 4.90
CA ARG A 91 -1.13 -17.65 4.63
C ARG A 91 -2.32 -17.18 5.43
N LEU A 92 -3.36 -16.72 4.74
CA LEU A 92 -4.69 -16.55 5.30
C LEU A 92 -5.41 -17.89 5.13
N LYS A 93 -5.63 -18.61 6.24
CA LYS A 93 -6.06 -20.02 6.19
C LYS A 93 -7.38 -20.16 5.42
N ASP A 94 -7.42 -21.14 4.53
CA ASP A 94 -8.55 -21.45 3.65
C ASP A 94 -8.89 -20.38 2.61
N ALA A 95 -8.10 -19.29 2.52
CA ALA A 95 -8.27 -18.25 1.51
C ALA A 95 -7.10 -18.25 0.55
N TRP A 96 -5.87 -17.97 1.02
CA TRP A 96 -4.70 -17.87 0.15
C TRP A 96 -3.35 -18.12 0.82
N ASN A 97 -2.36 -18.43 -0.02
CA ASN A 97 -0.95 -18.14 0.25
C ASN A 97 -0.53 -16.91 -0.55
N GLN A 98 0.19 -15.99 0.08
CA GLN A 98 0.75 -14.80 -0.54
C GLN A 98 2.28 -14.80 -0.38
N TYR A 99 2.97 -14.31 -1.40
CA TYR A 99 4.42 -14.19 -1.45
C TYR A 99 4.76 -12.81 -1.97
N TYR A 100 5.77 -12.19 -1.36
CA TYR A 100 6.26 -10.87 -1.73
C TYR A 100 7.77 -10.87 -1.90
N ALA A 101 8.23 -10.16 -2.92
CA ALA A 101 9.62 -9.80 -3.11
C ALA A 101 9.72 -8.31 -3.46
N GLY A 102 10.65 -7.61 -2.82
CA GLY A 102 10.85 -6.18 -3.01
C GLY A 102 12.31 -5.78 -3.02
N THR A 103 12.60 -4.66 -3.68
CA THR A 103 13.91 -3.98 -3.62
C THR A 103 13.75 -2.50 -3.38
N THR A 104 14.74 -1.91 -2.72
CA THR A 104 14.88 -0.45 -2.60
C THR A 104 16.26 -0.04 -3.10
N LEU A 105 16.32 1.12 -3.76
CA LEU A 105 17.54 1.72 -4.30
C LEU A 105 17.57 3.21 -3.93
N SER A 106 18.68 3.65 -3.35
CA SER A 106 19.04 5.06 -3.19
C SER A 106 20.54 5.20 -3.42
N TYR A 107 20.94 5.63 -4.61
CA TYR A 107 22.33 5.70 -5.04
C TYR A 107 22.75 7.17 -5.25
N PRO A 108 23.65 7.72 -4.42
CA PRO A 108 24.15 9.08 -4.62
C PRO A 108 25.02 9.14 -5.88
N LEU A 109 24.64 9.98 -6.83
CA LEU A 109 25.39 10.27 -8.06
C LEU A 109 26.35 11.46 -7.86
N ALA A 110 25.98 12.40 -6.98
CA ALA A 110 26.75 13.56 -6.53
C ALA A 110 26.24 14.02 -5.15
N ASP A 111 26.84 15.07 -4.58
CA ASP A 111 26.49 15.58 -3.24
C ASP A 111 24.99 15.97 -3.10
N ASP A 112 24.38 16.46 -4.19
CA ASP A 112 22.99 16.93 -4.25
C ASP A 112 22.11 16.12 -5.22
N VAL A 113 22.63 15.03 -5.79
CA VAL A 113 21.92 14.21 -6.78
C VAL A 113 21.91 12.75 -6.37
N ALA A 114 20.72 12.14 -6.28
CA ALA A 114 20.57 10.71 -6.04
C ALA A 114 19.62 10.06 -7.05
N LEU A 115 19.99 8.86 -7.50
CA LEU A 115 19.09 7.96 -8.21
C LEU A 115 18.32 7.13 -7.18
N ILE A 116 16.99 7.17 -7.23
CA ILE A 116 16.13 6.41 -6.33
C ILE A 116 15.25 5.45 -7.13
N GLY A 117 14.83 4.36 -6.51
CA GLY A 117 13.91 3.43 -7.15
C GLY A 117 13.65 2.16 -6.35
N GLY A 118 12.91 1.25 -6.96
CA GLY A 118 12.56 -0.01 -6.34
C GLY A 118 11.67 -0.84 -7.24
N LEU A 119 11.54 -2.12 -6.88
CA LEU A 119 10.63 -3.07 -7.51
C LEU A 119 9.82 -3.75 -6.42
N ASN A 120 8.56 -4.05 -6.71
CA ASN A 120 7.67 -4.82 -5.86
C ASN A 120 7.02 -5.93 -6.69
N TYR A 121 6.93 -7.13 -6.13
CA TYR A 121 6.26 -8.26 -6.75
C TYR A 121 5.46 -9.01 -5.69
N TYR A 122 4.19 -9.26 -6.00
CA TYR A 122 3.34 -10.18 -5.26
C TYR A 122 2.90 -11.35 -6.12
N LYS A 123 2.79 -12.51 -5.47
CA LYS A 123 2.06 -13.68 -5.97
C LYS A 123 1.08 -14.12 -4.88
N ALA A 124 -0.18 -14.27 -5.23
CA ALA A 124 -1.22 -14.78 -4.35
C ALA A 124 -1.95 -15.93 -5.05
N VAL A 125 -2.12 -17.04 -4.35
CA VAL A 125 -2.74 -18.27 -4.86
C VAL A 125 -3.70 -18.80 -3.82
N ASP A 126 -4.87 -19.25 -4.26
CA ASP A 126 -5.88 -19.84 -3.39
C ASP A 126 -5.33 -21.01 -2.53
N GLU A 127 -5.93 -21.23 -1.37
CA GLU A 127 -5.54 -22.30 -0.44
C GLU A 127 -6.75 -22.94 0.24
N GLY A 128 -6.67 -24.23 0.54
CA GLY A 128 -7.63 -24.91 1.42
C GLY A 128 -9.05 -24.91 0.87
N ARG A 129 -10.01 -24.37 1.63
CA ARG A 129 -11.43 -24.30 1.22
C ARG A 129 -11.70 -23.29 0.10
N GLN A 130 -10.72 -22.49 -0.31
CA GLN A 130 -10.89 -21.46 -1.35
C GLN A 130 -12.03 -20.49 -1.03
N LEU A 131 -12.03 -19.94 0.18
CA LEU A 131 -13.08 -19.03 0.69
C LEU A 131 -13.30 -17.79 -0.20
N LEU A 132 -12.33 -17.45 -1.05
CA LEU A 132 -12.38 -16.34 -1.99
C LEU A 132 -12.44 -16.78 -3.46
N GLY A 133 -12.92 -18.01 -3.69
CA GLY A 133 -12.89 -18.67 -4.98
C GLY A 133 -11.48 -19.15 -5.34
N SER A 134 -11.39 -19.87 -6.46
CA SER A 134 -10.08 -20.17 -7.04
C SER A 134 -9.51 -18.90 -7.65
N PHE A 135 -8.24 -18.61 -7.34
CA PHE A 135 -7.53 -17.48 -7.91
C PHE A 135 -6.03 -17.75 -7.94
N ASP A 136 -5.40 -17.34 -9.03
CA ASP A 136 -3.96 -17.27 -9.20
C ASP A 136 -3.67 -15.85 -9.72
N ASN A 137 -3.12 -15.02 -8.84
CA ASN A 137 -2.82 -13.63 -9.14
C ASN A 137 -1.35 -13.33 -8.91
N ASN A 138 -0.74 -12.59 -9.84
CA ASN A 138 0.51 -11.92 -9.60
C ASN A 138 0.44 -10.48 -10.10
N ILE A 139 0.98 -9.58 -9.31
CA ILE A 139 1.04 -8.15 -9.58
C ILE A 139 2.46 -7.66 -9.29
N TRP A 140 2.92 -6.70 -10.07
CA TRP A 140 4.21 -6.08 -9.85
C TRP A 140 4.13 -4.59 -10.09
N SER A 141 5.01 -3.86 -9.42
CA SER A 141 5.27 -2.46 -9.69
C SER A 141 6.78 -2.20 -9.68
N GLY A 142 7.17 -1.13 -10.35
CA GLY A 142 8.53 -0.63 -10.27
C GLY A 142 8.55 0.87 -10.48
N GLN A 143 9.41 1.55 -9.76
CA GLN A 143 9.63 2.99 -9.92
C GLN A 143 11.11 3.33 -9.99
N VAL A 144 11.39 4.41 -10.71
CA VAL A 144 12.71 5.03 -10.78
C VAL A 144 12.54 6.54 -10.75
N GLY A 145 13.48 7.23 -10.12
CA GLY A 145 13.45 8.67 -10.00
C GLY A 145 14.80 9.28 -9.73
N ILE A 146 14.83 10.60 -9.80
CA ILE A 146 16.00 11.41 -9.48
C ILE A 146 15.59 12.40 -8.40
N GLN A 147 16.38 12.44 -7.33
CA GLN A 147 16.41 13.53 -6.38
C GLN A 147 17.52 14.50 -6.79
N PHE A 148 17.21 15.79 -6.85
CA PHE A 148 18.15 16.89 -7.14
C PHE A 148 17.88 18.05 -6.18
N GLY A 149 18.76 18.24 -5.20
CA GLY A 149 18.57 19.21 -4.12
C GLY A 149 17.23 19.01 -3.42
N ALA A 150 16.37 20.03 -3.50
CA ALA A 150 15.04 20.05 -2.90
C ALA A 150 13.97 19.27 -3.68
N HIS A 151 14.29 18.83 -4.91
CA HIS A 151 13.33 18.31 -5.87
C HIS A 151 13.46 16.80 -5.99
N THR A 152 12.34 16.08 -6.07
CA THR A 152 12.33 14.67 -6.45
C THR A 152 11.31 14.43 -7.56
N VAL A 153 11.70 13.72 -8.62
CA VAL A 153 10.79 13.28 -9.69
C VAL A 153 10.87 11.76 -9.81
N LEU A 154 9.72 11.10 -9.82
CA LEU A 154 9.57 9.65 -9.91
C LEU A 154 8.64 9.28 -11.07
N VAL A 155 8.96 8.18 -11.75
CA VAL A 155 8.08 7.51 -12.71
C VAL A 155 7.88 6.07 -12.26
N GLY A 156 6.63 5.64 -12.21
CA GLY A 156 6.22 4.30 -11.79
C GLY A 156 5.47 3.56 -12.89
N LEU A 157 5.65 2.25 -12.95
CA LEU A 157 4.86 1.32 -13.76
C LEU A 157 4.33 0.20 -12.88
N GLN A 158 3.13 -0.27 -13.15
CA GLN A 158 2.51 -1.38 -12.42
C GLN A 158 1.63 -2.21 -13.34
N ARG A 159 1.54 -3.51 -13.06
CA ARG A 159 0.67 -4.42 -13.80
C ARG A 159 0.16 -5.57 -12.96
N ASN A 160 -1.15 -5.72 -12.90
CA ASN A 160 -1.79 -6.96 -12.47
C ASN A 160 -1.85 -7.93 -13.65
N ASN A 161 -1.30 -9.14 -13.51
CA ASN A 161 -1.39 -10.18 -14.54
C ASN A 161 -2.49 -11.22 -14.25
N GLY A 162 -3.09 -11.20 -13.06
CA GLY A 162 -4.18 -12.07 -12.63
C GLY A 162 -5.49 -11.80 -13.37
N ASN A 163 -6.45 -12.70 -13.19
CA ASN A 163 -7.83 -12.56 -13.67
C ASN A 163 -8.74 -11.88 -12.63
N ASP A 164 -8.24 -11.68 -11.42
CA ASP A 164 -8.95 -11.15 -10.27
C ASP A 164 -8.28 -9.84 -9.80
N ASP A 165 -8.99 -9.02 -9.02
CA ASP A 165 -8.36 -7.91 -8.30
C ASP A 165 -7.23 -8.48 -7.41
N PHE A 166 -6.09 -7.79 -7.30
CA PHE A 166 -5.09 -8.19 -6.31
C PHE A 166 -5.58 -7.80 -4.92
N ASP A 167 -5.98 -8.80 -4.13
CA ASP A 167 -6.59 -8.61 -2.82
C ASP A 167 -5.58 -8.70 -1.66
N TYR A 168 -5.92 -8.03 -0.58
CA TYR A 168 -5.14 -7.90 0.65
C TYR A 168 -6.08 -7.67 1.84
N LEU A 169 -5.56 -7.63 3.07
CA LEU A 169 -6.41 -7.44 4.25
C LEU A 169 -7.06 -6.05 4.24
N ARG A 170 -8.34 -5.99 4.59
CA ARG A 170 -9.17 -4.78 4.45
C ARG A 170 -8.66 -3.64 5.32
N GLN A 171 -8.54 -2.44 4.74
CA GLN A 171 -8.04 -1.21 5.40
C GLN A 171 -6.62 -1.33 6.01
N SER A 172 -5.93 -2.43 5.74
CA SER A 172 -4.55 -2.65 6.13
C SER A 172 -3.61 -1.96 5.13
N ASP A 173 -2.38 -1.65 5.54
CA ASP A 173 -1.40 -1.04 4.63
C ASP A 173 -0.54 -2.10 3.89
N SER A 174 -0.99 -3.37 3.83
CA SER A 174 -0.24 -4.48 3.20
C SER A 174 -0.38 -4.54 1.66
N ILE A 175 -0.27 -3.38 1.01
CA ILE A 175 -0.43 -3.18 -0.43
C ILE A 175 0.76 -2.44 -1.03
N TYR A 176 1.96 -3.04 -0.91
CA TYR A 176 3.21 -2.37 -1.33
C TYR A 176 3.36 -2.34 -2.85
N LEU A 177 2.65 -1.41 -3.47
CA LEU A 177 2.56 -1.20 -4.90
C LEU A 177 2.82 0.27 -5.19
N ASP A 178 3.71 0.57 -6.12
CA ASP A 178 4.15 1.95 -6.36
C ASP A 178 3.00 2.86 -6.83
N ASN A 179 2.00 2.29 -7.50
CA ASN A 179 0.79 3.00 -7.92
C ASN A 179 -0.40 2.81 -6.96
N SER A 180 -0.21 2.21 -5.77
CA SER A 180 -1.19 2.33 -4.69
C SER A 180 -1.14 3.73 -4.09
N ILE A 181 -2.20 4.51 -4.33
CA ILE A 181 -2.23 5.94 -4.03
C ILE A 181 -3.41 6.30 -3.11
N GLN A 182 -3.90 7.55 -3.09
CA GLN A 182 -4.77 7.99 -2.00
C GLN A 182 -6.13 7.26 -1.98
N TYR A 183 -6.66 6.96 -3.16
CA TYR A 183 -7.94 6.32 -3.34
C TYR A 183 -7.84 5.02 -4.13
N SER A 184 -7.16 5.02 -5.28
CA SER A 184 -6.97 3.84 -6.14
C SER A 184 -5.68 3.06 -5.87
N ASP A 185 -5.79 1.73 -5.98
CA ASP A 185 -4.65 0.82 -5.89
C ASP A 185 -4.08 0.39 -7.27
N PHE A 186 -4.78 0.68 -8.36
CA PHE A 186 -4.40 0.29 -9.74
C PHE A 186 -4.08 -1.21 -9.90
N ASN A 187 -4.89 -2.02 -9.24
CA ASN A 187 -4.68 -3.45 -9.01
C ASN A 187 -5.82 -4.33 -9.55
N SER A 188 -6.64 -3.82 -10.46
CA SER A 188 -7.75 -4.57 -11.06
C SER A 188 -7.25 -5.63 -12.06
N PRO A 189 -8.06 -6.67 -12.37
CA PRO A 189 -7.66 -7.74 -13.29
C PRO A 189 -7.04 -7.20 -14.58
N LYS A 190 -5.87 -7.71 -14.97
CA LYS A 190 -5.15 -7.31 -16.20
C LYS A 190 -4.74 -5.83 -16.29
N GLU A 191 -5.04 -5.01 -15.29
CA GLU A 191 -4.78 -3.58 -15.32
C GLU A 191 -3.29 -3.29 -15.44
N LYS A 192 -2.96 -2.39 -16.35
CA LYS A 192 -1.64 -1.76 -16.49
C LYS A 192 -1.78 -0.32 -16.04
N SER A 193 -0.80 0.20 -15.34
CA SER A 193 -0.80 1.60 -14.94
C SER A 193 0.58 2.22 -14.97
N TRP A 194 0.61 3.53 -15.18
CA TRP A 194 1.80 4.37 -15.03
C TRP A 194 1.51 5.50 -14.06
N GLN A 195 2.57 6.04 -13.45
CA GLN A 195 2.52 7.20 -12.57
C GLN A 195 3.68 8.15 -12.85
N VAL A 196 3.44 9.45 -12.68
CA VAL A 196 4.49 10.45 -12.49
C VAL A 196 4.22 11.16 -11.17
N ARG A 197 5.27 11.33 -10.36
CA ARG A 197 5.23 11.99 -9.06
C ARG A 197 6.35 13.03 -8.96
N TYR A 198 6.04 14.14 -8.30
CA TYR A 198 6.96 15.19 -7.95
C TYR A 198 6.82 15.57 -6.48
N ASP A 199 7.95 15.64 -5.77
CA ASP A 199 8.04 16.10 -4.40
C ASP A 199 8.97 17.32 -4.32
N LEU A 200 8.65 18.24 -3.40
CA LEU A 200 9.41 19.44 -3.13
C LEU A 200 9.57 19.65 -1.62
N ASP A 201 10.81 19.68 -1.16
CA ASP A 201 11.18 20.11 0.18
C ASP A 201 11.43 21.63 0.20
N MET A 202 10.78 22.36 1.10
CA MET A 202 10.94 23.81 1.19
C MET A 202 12.04 24.27 2.15
N GLU A 203 12.72 23.35 2.86
CA GLU A 203 13.83 23.70 3.75
C GLU A 203 14.96 24.45 3.02
N PRO A 204 15.46 24.02 1.84
CA PRO A 204 16.48 24.76 1.10
C PRO A 204 16.05 26.15 0.64
N PHE A 205 14.74 26.43 0.63
CA PHE A 205 14.15 27.73 0.31
C PHE A 205 13.84 28.58 1.56
N GLY A 206 14.28 28.14 2.74
CA GLY A 206 14.12 28.87 3.99
C GLY A 206 12.77 28.68 4.68
N VAL A 207 12.00 27.66 4.29
CA VAL A 207 10.72 27.32 4.95
C VAL A 207 10.78 25.88 5.49
N PRO A 208 11.62 25.62 6.52
CA PRO A 208 11.74 24.28 7.09
C PRO A 208 10.40 23.75 7.59
N GLY A 209 10.19 22.46 7.39
CA GLY A 209 8.95 21.76 7.75
C GLY A 209 7.82 21.85 6.73
N LEU A 210 7.92 22.68 5.69
CA LEU A 210 6.96 22.73 4.59
C LEU A 210 7.40 21.80 3.45
N SER A 211 6.50 20.94 2.98
CA SER A 211 6.73 20.08 1.82
C SER A 211 5.49 19.99 0.93
N PHE A 212 5.72 19.78 -0.36
CA PHE A 212 4.67 19.56 -1.35
C PHE A 212 4.88 18.23 -2.06
N MET A 213 3.79 17.57 -2.43
CA MET A 213 3.79 16.42 -3.33
C MET A 213 2.64 16.55 -4.33
N THR A 214 2.89 16.19 -5.58
CA THR A 214 1.82 15.90 -6.53
C THR A 214 2.14 14.69 -7.37
N ARG A 215 1.11 13.95 -7.74
CA ARG A 215 1.23 12.80 -8.62
C ARG A 215 -0.01 12.65 -9.50
N TYR A 216 0.21 12.02 -10.64
CA TYR A 216 -0.84 11.58 -11.54
C TYR A 216 -0.57 10.13 -11.92
N ALA A 217 -1.58 9.28 -11.80
CA ALA A 217 -1.54 7.89 -12.23
C ALA A 217 -2.69 7.60 -13.19
N GLN A 218 -2.44 6.75 -14.17
CA GLN A 218 -3.46 6.30 -15.12
C GLN A 218 -3.36 4.79 -15.33
N GLY A 219 -4.52 4.14 -15.27
CA GLY A 219 -4.73 2.71 -15.44
C GLY A 219 -5.61 2.39 -16.63
N TRP A 220 -5.33 1.28 -17.31
CA TRP A 220 -6.08 0.80 -18.46
C TRP A 220 -6.01 -0.72 -18.61
N ASP A 221 -6.82 -1.26 -19.53
CA ASP A 221 -6.96 -2.69 -19.84
C ASP A 221 -7.51 -3.54 -18.69
N ALA A 222 -8.20 -2.94 -17.70
CA ALA A 222 -8.86 -3.72 -16.67
C ALA A 222 -9.97 -4.59 -17.30
N ASP A 223 -9.95 -5.90 -17.03
CA ASP A 223 -10.74 -6.92 -17.73
C ASP A 223 -11.20 -8.06 -16.81
N TYR A 224 -12.49 -8.06 -16.49
CA TYR A 224 -13.15 -9.02 -15.60
C TYR A 224 -13.68 -10.26 -16.32
N SER A 225 -13.43 -10.46 -17.63
CA SER A 225 -13.99 -11.58 -18.41
C SER A 225 -13.73 -12.97 -17.82
N ASN A 226 -12.63 -13.10 -17.07
CA ASN A 226 -12.19 -14.35 -16.46
C ASN A 226 -12.08 -14.28 -14.94
N ALA A 227 -12.59 -13.20 -14.32
CA ALA A 227 -12.63 -13.09 -12.87
C ALA A 227 -13.51 -14.21 -12.28
N ASN A 228 -13.16 -14.67 -11.09
CA ASN A 228 -13.99 -15.64 -10.38
C ASN A 228 -15.29 -14.98 -9.88
N GLU A 229 -16.22 -15.77 -9.34
CA GLU A 229 -17.54 -15.27 -8.88
C GLU A 229 -17.46 -14.22 -7.77
N VAL A 230 -16.37 -14.19 -6.98
CA VAL A 230 -16.16 -13.25 -5.88
C VAL A 230 -15.75 -11.87 -6.39
N TYR A 231 -14.86 -11.81 -7.38
CA TYR A 231 -14.30 -10.55 -7.90
C TYR A 231 -14.98 -10.04 -9.18
N MET A 232 -15.84 -10.85 -9.80
CA MET A 232 -16.54 -10.50 -11.04
C MET A 232 -17.33 -9.19 -10.92
N ARG A 233 -17.06 -8.25 -11.82
CA ARG A 233 -17.87 -7.05 -12.04
C ARG A 233 -18.54 -7.10 -13.40
N ARG A 234 -19.82 -6.73 -13.45
CA ARG A 234 -20.66 -6.80 -14.65
C ARG A 234 -21.31 -5.46 -14.94
N ASP A 235 -21.62 -5.22 -16.21
CA ASP A 235 -22.46 -4.10 -16.63
C ASP A 235 -23.95 -4.36 -16.32
N ASP A 236 -24.79 -3.38 -16.68
CA ASP A 236 -26.25 -3.47 -16.51
C ASP A 236 -26.89 -4.62 -17.32
N ASN A 237 -26.22 -5.13 -18.35
CA ASN A 237 -26.69 -6.28 -19.15
C ASN A 237 -26.25 -7.62 -18.56
N GLY A 238 -25.42 -7.61 -17.52
CA GLY A 238 -24.85 -8.80 -16.91
C GLY A 238 -23.61 -9.31 -17.63
N ASP A 239 -23.04 -8.58 -18.58
CA ASP A 239 -21.78 -8.95 -19.25
C ASP A 239 -20.58 -8.51 -18.40
N PRO A 240 -19.46 -9.29 -18.36
CA PRO A 240 -18.27 -8.88 -17.62
C PRO A 240 -17.73 -7.53 -18.10
N LEU A 241 -17.31 -6.68 -17.16
CA LEU A 241 -16.67 -5.41 -17.50
C LEU A 241 -15.30 -5.64 -18.16
N THR A 242 -15.09 -5.04 -19.33
CA THR A 242 -13.82 -5.14 -20.08
C THR A 242 -13.34 -3.76 -20.52
N ASN A 243 -12.05 -3.63 -20.84
CA ASN A 243 -11.44 -2.38 -21.33
C ASN A 243 -11.70 -1.18 -20.39
N GLN A 244 -11.71 -1.46 -19.08
CA GLN A 244 -11.96 -0.47 -18.05
C GLN A 244 -10.71 0.37 -17.80
N LYS A 245 -10.91 1.64 -17.42
CA LYS A 245 -9.84 2.65 -17.30
C LYS A 245 -10.14 3.59 -16.14
N ARG A 246 -9.09 4.01 -15.45
CA ARG A 246 -9.16 5.03 -14.41
C ARG A 246 -7.95 5.96 -14.46
N TRP A 247 -8.08 7.15 -13.91
CA TRP A 247 -6.94 7.98 -13.55
C TRP A 247 -7.20 8.67 -12.23
N GLU A 248 -6.14 8.95 -11.49
CA GLU A 248 -6.20 9.69 -10.25
C GLU A 248 -5.06 10.70 -10.16
N ARG A 249 -5.39 11.88 -9.64
CA ARG A 249 -4.44 12.95 -9.35
C ARG A 249 -4.49 13.29 -7.88
N ASP A 250 -3.32 13.27 -7.23
CA ASP A 250 -3.17 13.71 -5.86
C ASP A 250 -2.32 14.97 -5.76
N ILE A 251 -2.70 15.82 -4.80
CA ILE A 251 -1.95 17.01 -4.39
C ILE A 251 -1.91 17.01 -2.87
N GLU A 252 -0.71 17.19 -2.32
CA GLU A 252 -0.47 17.24 -0.89
C GLU A 252 0.40 18.44 -0.52
N ALA A 253 0.08 19.05 0.61
CA ALA A 253 0.95 19.99 1.30
C ALA A 253 0.99 19.61 2.78
N LYS A 254 2.20 19.53 3.35
CA LYS A 254 2.41 19.26 4.77
C LYS A 254 3.27 20.38 5.38
N TYR A 255 2.87 20.86 6.55
CA TYR A 255 3.67 21.78 7.35
C TYR A 255 3.84 21.25 8.77
N VAL A 256 5.08 21.18 9.25
CA VAL A 256 5.41 20.89 10.65
C VAL A 256 5.92 22.16 11.30
N VAL A 257 5.34 22.55 12.44
CA VAL A 257 5.76 23.73 13.18
C VAL A 257 7.15 23.49 13.79
N GLN A 258 8.09 24.37 13.47
CA GLN A 258 9.52 24.15 13.79
C GLN A 258 9.94 24.59 15.20
N SER A 259 9.18 25.47 15.85
CA SER A 259 9.54 26.01 17.18
C SER A 259 8.34 26.58 17.94
N GLY A 260 8.56 26.95 19.21
CA GLY A 260 7.53 27.53 20.08
C GLY A 260 6.64 26.50 20.75
N SER A 261 5.51 26.94 21.29
CA SER A 261 4.59 26.09 22.08
C SER A 261 3.85 25.03 21.25
N LEU A 262 3.80 25.21 19.92
CA LEU A 262 3.19 24.26 18.99
C LEU A 262 4.23 23.48 18.19
N LYS A 263 5.51 23.50 18.61
CA LYS A 263 6.56 22.71 17.95
C LYS A 263 6.09 21.27 17.75
N ASP A 264 6.40 20.69 16.59
CA ASP A 264 6.06 19.33 16.18
C ASP A 264 4.56 19.12 15.81
N MET A 265 3.71 20.14 15.99
CA MET A 265 2.36 20.12 15.43
C MET A 265 2.42 20.09 13.90
N SER A 266 1.68 19.17 13.30
CA SER A 266 1.63 18.91 11.86
C SER A 266 0.27 19.30 11.28
N PHE A 267 0.29 19.92 10.10
CA PHE A 267 -0.88 20.20 9.28
C PHE A 267 -0.65 19.56 7.92
N ARG A 268 -1.55 18.68 7.49
CA ARG A 268 -1.44 17.98 6.22
C ARG A 268 -2.75 18.10 5.46
N ILE A 269 -2.68 18.70 4.28
CA ILE A 269 -3.78 18.76 3.33
C ILE A 269 -3.50 17.75 2.22
N ARG A 270 -4.52 16.96 1.87
CA ARG A 270 -4.47 16.04 0.75
C ARG A 270 -5.73 16.18 -0.09
N GLN A 271 -5.57 16.35 -1.40
CA GLN A 271 -6.67 16.40 -2.36
C GLN A 271 -6.47 15.31 -3.39
N ALA A 272 -7.49 14.50 -3.63
CA ALA A 272 -7.52 13.47 -4.66
C ALA A 272 -8.68 13.73 -5.63
N THR A 273 -8.42 13.60 -6.92
CA THR A 273 -9.44 13.57 -7.97
C THR A 273 -9.25 12.28 -8.74
N THR A 274 -10.24 11.38 -8.72
CA THR A 274 -10.26 10.16 -9.53
C THR A 274 -11.41 10.21 -10.52
N ARG A 275 -11.18 9.67 -11.71
CA ARG A 275 -12.21 9.41 -12.71
C ARG A 275 -12.04 8.03 -13.28
N ALA A 276 -13.14 7.33 -13.47
CA ALA A 276 -13.12 5.96 -13.95
C ALA A 276 -14.28 5.64 -14.89
N THR A 277 -14.13 4.54 -15.63
CA THR A 277 -15.24 3.85 -16.28
C THR A 277 -16.04 3.05 -15.25
N ASP A 278 -16.98 2.22 -15.69
CA ASP A 278 -18.05 1.63 -14.87
C ASP A 278 -17.61 0.78 -13.66
N PHE A 279 -16.35 0.33 -13.62
CA PHE A 279 -15.80 -0.45 -12.50
C PHE A 279 -15.46 0.36 -11.23
N GLU A 280 -15.34 1.69 -11.29
CA GLU A 280 -15.06 2.53 -10.11
C GLU A 280 -15.81 3.87 -10.22
N SER A 281 -16.22 4.45 -9.09
CA SER A 281 -16.92 5.74 -9.11
C SER A 281 -15.96 6.92 -9.20
N ASP A 282 -16.34 7.93 -9.98
CA ASP A 282 -15.73 9.26 -9.92
C ASP A 282 -15.79 9.83 -8.50
N LEU A 283 -14.69 10.43 -8.05
CA LEU A 283 -14.61 11.04 -6.73
C LEU A 283 -13.69 12.28 -6.74
N ASP A 284 -14.11 13.31 -6.01
CA ASP A 284 -13.26 14.40 -5.56
C ASP A 284 -13.22 14.37 -4.04
N GLU A 285 -12.03 14.19 -3.48
CA GLU A 285 -11.83 14.02 -2.05
C GLU A 285 -10.84 15.07 -1.52
N PHE A 286 -11.13 15.60 -0.33
CA PHE A 286 -10.27 16.50 0.40
C PHE A 286 -10.12 16.02 1.84
N ARG A 287 -8.89 15.92 2.32
CA ARG A 287 -8.55 15.57 3.71
C ARG A 287 -7.70 16.68 4.32
N LEU A 288 -8.07 17.12 5.52
CA LEU A 288 -7.23 17.91 6.41
C LEU A 288 -6.94 17.07 7.65
N ILE A 289 -5.65 16.85 7.92
CA ILE A 289 -5.17 16.09 9.06
C ILE A 289 -4.32 17.03 9.91
N VAL A 290 -4.61 17.08 11.20
CA VAL A 290 -3.89 17.91 12.17
C VAL A 290 -3.45 17.01 13.31
N GLU A 291 -2.15 16.93 13.52
CA GLU A 291 -1.54 16.04 14.51
C GLU A 291 -0.68 16.84 15.47
N TYR A 292 -0.72 16.49 16.75
CA TYR A 292 0.19 17.05 17.74
C TYR A 292 0.77 15.91 18.60
N PRO A 293 2.01 15.48 18.31
CA PRO A 293 2.64 14.41 19.06
C PRO A 293 3.06 14.93 20.44
N LEU A 294 2.41 14.42 21.48
CA LEU A 294 2.73 14.73 22.87
C LEU A 294 3.60 13.62 23.45
N GLU A 295 4.86 13.96 23.73
CA GLU A 295 5.76 13.09 24.49
C GLU A 295 5.42 13.20 25.99
N VAL A 296 4.94 12.10 26.57
CA VAL A 296 4.51 12.04 27.99
C VAL A 296 5.61 11.49 28.90
N LEU A 297 6.59 10.77 28.33
CA LEU A 297 7.67 10.08 29.03
C LEU A 297 9.01 10.36 28.37
#